data_AF-A0A8C4JIH6-F1
#
_entry.id   AF-A0A8C4JIH6-F1
#
_cell.length_a   1.000
_cell.length_b   1.000
_cell.length_c   1.000
_cell.angle_alpha   90.00
_cell.angle_beta   90.00
_cell.angle_gamma   90.00
#
_symmetry.space_group_name_H-M   'P 1'
#
loop_
_entity.id
_entity.type
_entity.pdbx_description
1 polymer ?
#
loop_
_entity_poly.entity_id
_entity_poly.type
_entity_poly.pdbx_seq_one_letter_code
_entity_poly.pdbx_strand_id
1 'polypeptide(L)'
;MLFSSFLVVAAGRAQVRQEPLAEATAGISITCSHPNIQTSNLIHWYWQLPGRDPMFITSIFKESKEVWDPPGTLLVAADRRSSALQLARPHWWDTAVYYCAVGDSTVSLSGRGCQAGQ
;
A
#
# COMPACT_ATOMS: atom_id res chain seq x y z
N MET A 1 47.57 -48.04 -27.63
CA MET A 1 46.34 -47.44 -28.15
C MET A 1 45.57 -46.87 -26.96
N LEU A 2 45.52 -45.54 -26.81
CA LEU A 2 44.82 -44.85 -25.73
C LEU A 2 43.36 -44.63 -26.13
N PHE A 3 42.41 -45.14 -25.37
CA PHE A 3 40.98 -44.80 -25.53
C PHE A 3 40.64 -43.65 -24.59
N SER A 4 40.61 -42.44 -25.12
CA SER A 4 40.15 -41.24 -24.40
C SER A 4 38.62 -41.22 -24.43
N SER A 5 38.00 -41.52 -23.29
CA SER A 5 36.55 -41.41 -23.11
C SER A 5 36.18 -39.95 -22.85
N PHE A 6 35.46 -39.32 -23.78
CA PHE A 6 34.89 -37.99 -23.58
C PHE A 6 33.50 -38.12 -22.96
N LEU A 7 33.32 -37.56 -21.75
CA LEU A 7 31.99 -37.39 -21.14
C LEU A 7 31.36 -36.12 -21.69
N VAL A 8 30.27 -36.26 -22.44
CA VAL A 8 29.47 -35.12 -22.91
C VAL A 8 28.44 -34.78 -21.84
N VAL A 9 28.57 -33.62 -21.21
CA VAL A 9 27.56 -33.07 -20.29
C VAL A 9 26.60 -32.20 -21.10
N ALA A 10 25.37 -32.68 -21.27
CA ALA A 10 24.30 -31.87 -21.84
C ALA A 10 23.72 -30.94 -20.75
N ALA A 11 24.01 -29.65 -20.82
CA ALA A 11 23.39 -28.64 -19.96
C ALA A 11 22.04 -28.21 -20.56
N GLY A 12 20.94 -28.77 -20.05
CA GLY A 12 19.60 -28.30 -20.38
C GLY A 12 19.34 -26.92 -19.77
N ARG A 13 19.14 -25.89 -20.61
CA ARG A 13 18.62 -24.60 -20.13
C ARG A 13 17.12 -24.77 -19.87
N ALA A 14 16.73 -24.82 -18.60
CA ALA A 14 15.34 -24.57 -18.23
C ALA A 14 15.03 -23.12 -18.58
N GLN A 15 14.27 -22.87 -19.66
CA GLN A 15 13.70 -21.56 -19.90
C GLN A 15 12.56 -21.37 -18.91
N VAL A 16 12.79 -20.56 -17.87
CA VAL A 16 11.73 -20.06 -17.00
C VAL A 16 10.88 -19.12 -17.84
N ARG A 17 9.84 -19.65 -18.48
CA ARG A 17 8.77 -18.86 -19.08
C ARG A 17 7.91 -18.39 -17.91
N GLN A 18 8.28 -17.25 -17.32
CA GLN A 18 7.32 -16.50 -16.52
C GLN A 18 6.19 -16.13 -17.48
N GLU A 19 5.00 -16.72 -17.26
CA GLU A 19 3.76 -16.11 -17.69
C GLU A 19 3.88 -14.62 -17.32
N PRO A 20 3.65 -13.66 -18.25
CA PRO A 20 3.54 -12.27 -17.84
C PRO A 20 2.53 -12.28 -16.70
N LEU A 21 2.99 -12.04 -15.47
CA LEU A 21 2.13 -11.85 -14.33
C LEU A 21 1.22 -10.73 -14.80
N ALA A 22 -0.02 -11.09 -15.11
CA ALA A 22 -1.02 -10.21 -15.67
C ALA A 22 -0.80 -8.84 -15.05
N GLU A 23 -0.56 -7.81 -15.87
CA GLU A 23 -0.33 -6.44 -15.42
C GLU A 23 -1.21 -6.22 -14.20
N ALA A 24 -0.59 -6.20 -13.01
CA ALA A 24 -1.32 -6.15 -11.75
C ALA A 24 -1.85 -4.72 -11.63
N THR A 25 -2.90 -4.45 -12.40
CA THR A 25 -3.73 -3.25 -12.40
C THR A 25 -4.75 -3.33 -11.26
N ALA A 26 -4.62 -4.28 -10.34
CA ALA A 26 -5.25 -4.24 -9.04
C ALA A 26 -4.42 -3.29 -8.15
N GLY A 27 -4.75 -2.00 -8.20
CA GLY A 27 -4.24 -1.04 -7.23
C GLY A 27 -4.47 -1.54 -5.80
N ILE A 28 -3.48 -1.39 -4.92
CA ILE A 28 -3.57 -1.81 -3.53
C ILE A 28 -4.59 -0.91 -2.82
N SER A 29 -5.60 -1.50 -2.16
CA SER A 29 -6.61 -0.77 -1.39
C SER A 29 -6.39 -1.00 0.10
N ILE A 30 -5.96 0.03 0.81
CA ILE A 30 -5.70 -0.01 2.25
C ILE A 30 -6.91 0.56 2.95
N THR A 31 -7.61 -0.24 3.75
CA THR A 31 -8.80 0.20 4.47
C THR A 31 -8.49 0.53 5.93
N CYS A 32 -9.14 1.55 6.44
CA CYS A 32 -9.09 1.94 7.83
C CYS A 32 -10.50 2.06 8.40
N SER A 33 -10.76 1.36 9.49
CA SER A 33 -12.02 1.46 10.23
C SER A 33 -11.89 2.42 11.40
N HIS A 34 -12.86 3.32 11.56
CA HIS A 34 -12.99 4.28 12.66
C HIS A 34 -14.47 4.33 13.10
N PRO A 35 -14.96 3.32 13.85
CA PRO A 35 -16.37 3.14 14.17
C PRO A 35 -16.95 4.25 15.06
N ASN A 36 -16.10 4.91 15.85
CA ASN A 36 -16.46 5.94 16.81
C ASN A 36 -16.01 7.35 16.37
N ILE A 37 -15.89 7.59 15.06
CA ILE A 37 -15.54 8.92 14.56
C ILE A 37 -16.59 9.96 14.99
N GLN A 38 -16.17 11.12 15.47
CA GLN A 38 -17.09 12.22 15.76
C GLN A 38 -17.43 12.98 14.47
N THR A 39 -18.60 13.61 14.44
CA THR A 39 -19.09 14.33 13.27
C THR A 39 -18.20 15.49 12.85
N SER A 40 -17.45 16.11 13.76
CA SER A 40 -16.51 17.20 13.47
C SER A 40 -15.10 16.75 13.08
N ASN A 41 -14.72 15.49 13.38
CA ASN A 41 -13.33 15.05 13.21
C ASN A 41 -12.93 14.96 11.73
N LEU A 42 -11.65 15.18 11.45
CA LEU A 42 -11.01 14.86 10.18
C LEU A 42 -10.39 13.45 10.24
N ILE A 43 -10.30 12.82 9.08
CA ILE A 43 -9.55 11.58 8.87
C ILE A 43 -8.20 11.97 8.30
N HIS A 44 -7.13 11.60 8.97
CA HIS A 44 -5.75 11.86 8.60
C HIS A 44 -5.08 10.57 8.15
N TRP A 45 -4.29 10.66 7.08
CA TRP A 45 -3.54 9.54 6.54
C TRP A 45 -2.05 9.86 6.52
N TYR A 46 -1.27 8.84 6.88
CA TYR A 46 0.17 8.88 6.96
C TYR A 46 0.75 7.62 6.34
N TRP A 47 1.99 7.71 5.90
CA TRP A 47 2.79 6.58 5.48
C TRP A 47 4.15 6.64 6.16
N GLN A 48 4.77 5.50 6.40
CA GLN A 48 6.04 5.41 7.11
C GLN A 48 6.91 4.36 6.44
N LEU A 49 8.08 4.78 6.00
CA LEU A 49 9.13 3.83 5.61
C LEU A 49 9.81 3.23 6.85
N PRO A 50 10.34 2.00 6.73
CA PRO A 50 11.18 1.42 7.78
C PRO A 50 12.29 2.38 8.22
N GLY A 51 12.39 2.62 9.53
CA GLY A 51 13.41 3.50 10.13
C GLY A 51 13.20 5.01 9.94
N ARG A 52 12.03 5.44 9.44
CA ARG A 52 11.66 6.86 9.32
C ARG A 52 10.45 7.20 10.18
N ASP A 53 10.22 8.48 10.44
CA ASP A 53 9.01 8.96 11.09
C ASP A 53 7.80 8.93 10.13
N PRO A 54 6.56 8.80 10.63
CA PRO A 54 5.36 8.88 9.80
C PRO A 54 5.26 10.22 9.07
N MET A 55 5.11 10.15 7.75
CA MET A 55 4.93 11.29 6.87
C MET A 55 3.46 11.48 6.55
N PHE A 56 2.99 12.72 6.63
CA PHE A 56 1.61 13.07 6.33
C PHE A 56 1.32 12.96 4.84
N ILE A 57 0.25 12.26 4.48
CA ILE A 57 -0.27 12.17 3.12
C ILE A 57 -1.30 13.29 2.93
N THR A 58 -2.41 13.18 3.66
CA THR A 58 -3.54 14.08 3.50
C THR A 58 -4.52 13.94 4.64
N SER A 59 -5.40 14.93 4.77
CA SER A 59 -6.60 14.85 5.59
C SER A 59 -7.85 15.12 4.75
N ILE A 60 -8.94 14.47 5.13
CA ILE A 60 -10.24 14.57 4.48
C ILE A 60 -11.36 14.51 5.51
N PHE A 61 -12.49 15.13 5.20
CA PHE A 61 -13.70 15.01 6.00
C PHE A 61 -14.65 13.93 5.46
N LYS A 62 -14.98 13.99 4.17
CA LYS A 62 -15.94 13.13 3.47
C LYS A 62 -15.56 13.03 1.98
N GLU A 63 -16.29 12.19 1.25
CA GLU A 63 -16.16 12.00 -0.20
C GLU A 63 -14.80 11.41 -0.59
N SER A 64 -14.26 11.81 -1.73
CA SER A 64 -13.00 11.32 -2.29
C SER A 64 -12.02 12.45 -2.50
N LYS A 65 -10.73 12.16 -2.38
CA LYS A 65 -9.65 13.12 -2.64
C LYS A 65 -8.51 12.45 -3.37
N GLU A 66 -8.05 13.05 -4.45
CA GLU A 66 -6.83 12.62 -5.13
C GLU A 66 -5.60 12.96 -4.29
N VAL A 67 -4.65 12.04 -4.27
CA VAL A 67 -3.40 12.13 -3.53
C VAL A 67 -2.27 11.97 -4.53
N TRP A 68 -1.28 12.84 -4.44
CA TRP A 68 -0.15 12.87 -5.37
C TRP A 68 1.08 12.10 -4.86
N ASP A 69 1.24 12.01 -3.54
CA ASP A 69 2.40 11.40 -2.90
C ASP A 69 1.99 10.66 -1.61
N PRO A 70 1.83 9.33 -1.66
CA PRO A 70 1.91 8.46 -2.83
C PRO A 70 0.72 8.66 -3.80
N PRO A 71 0.89 8.45 -5.12
CA PRO A 71 -0.19 8.60 -6.10
C PRO A 71 -1.36 7.64 -5.82
N GLY A 72 -2.55 8.19 -5.64
CA GLY A 72 -3.73 7.40 -5.33
C GLY A 72 -4.98 8.22 -5.11
N THR A 73 -6.04 7.53 -4.70
CA THR A 73 -7.33 8.12 -4.39
C THR A 73 -7.73 7.70 -2.99
N LEU A 74 -8.02 8.69 -2.16
CA LEU A 74 -8.59 8.47 -0.85
C LEU A 74 -10.12 8.50 -0.93
N LEU A 75 -10.78 7.54 -0.30
CA LEU A 75 -12.23 7.37 -0.30
C LEU A 75 -12.73 7.31 1.15
N VAL A 76 -13.82 8.00 1.45
CA VAL A 76 -14.49 7.94 2.75
C VAL A 76 -15.88 7.36 2.55
N ALA A 77 -16.24 6.36 3.37
CA ALA A 77 -17.59 5.82 3.37
C ALA A 77 -18.62 6.89 3.74
N ALA A 78 -19.85 6.76 3.24
CA ALA A 78 -20.90 7.75 3.48
C ALA A 78 -21.21 7.97 4.97
N ASP A 79 -21.11 6.91 5.78
CA ASP A 79 -21.29 6.95 7.24
C ASP A 79 -20.05 7.48 7.99
N ARG A 80 -18.96 7.74 7.26
CA ARG A 80 -17.66 8.16 7.75
C ARG A 80 -17.04 7.21 8.76
N ARG A 81 -17.49 5.96 8.88
CA ARG A 81 -16.92 4.97 9.81
C ARG A 81 -15.78 4.15 9.22
N SER A 82 -15.54 4.31 7.92
CA SER A 82 -14.35 3.78 7.26
C SER A 82 -13.83 4.72 6.19
N SER A 83 -12.55 4.55 5.89
CA SER A 83 -11.87 5.17 4.75
C SER A 83 -10.96 4.18 4.08
N ALA A 84 -10.63 4.42 2.81
CA ALA A 84 -9.73 3.59 2.03
C ALA A 84 -8.76 4.47 1.24
N LEU A 85 -7.48 4.10 1.24
CA LEU A 85 -6.47 4.64 0.35
C LEU A 85 -6.23 3.63 -0.78
N GLN A 86 -6.62 4.00 -2.01
CA GLN A 86 -6.36 3.24 -3.22
C GLN A 86 -5.09 3.77 -3.88
N LEU A 87 -4.04 2.97 -3.91
CA LEU A 87 -2.78 3.32 -4.57
C LEU A 87 -2.88 3.02 -6.06
N ALA A 88 -2.51 4.00 -6.89
CA ALA A 88 -2.70 3.90 -8.34
C ALA A 88 -1.76 2.89 -9.00
N ARG A 89 -0.56 2.65 -8.44
CA ARG A 89 0.45 1.71 -8.97
C ARG A 89 1.32 1.12 -7.85
N PRO A 90 1.81 -0.12 -8.01
CA PRO A 90 2.88 -0.66 -7.18
C PRO A 90 4.13 0.23 -7.31
N HIS A 91 4.66 0.72 -6.20
CA HIS A 91 5.85 1.57 -6.17
C HIS A 91 6.66 1.31 -4.90
N TRP A 92 7.73 2.05 -4.65
CA TRP A 92 8.53 1.85 -3.44
C TRP A 92 7.74 2.05 -2.13
N TRP A 93 6.58 2.70 -2.19
CA TRP A 93 5.62 2.80 -1.09
C TRP A 93 5.01 1.45 -0.68
N ASP A 94 5.13 0.40 -1.49
CA ASP A 94 4.60 -0.93 -1.17
C ASP A 94 5.29 -1.54 0.07
N THR A 95 6.47 -1.01 0.43
CA THR A 95 7.20 -1.36 1.66
C THR A 95 6.85 -0.49 2.86
N ALA A 96 6.01 0.53 2.68
CA ALA A 96 5.63 1.45 3.74
C ALA A 96 4.50 0.88 4.59
N VAL A 97 4.49 1.29 5.86
CA VAL A 97 3.34 1.10 6.75
C VAL A 97 2.44 2.31 6.65
N TYR A 98 1.14 2.08 6.51
CA TYR A 98 0.15 3.14 6.39
C TYR A 98 -0.63 3.28 7.69
N TYR A 99 -0.83 4.53 8.12
CA TYR A 99 -1.55 4.86 9.33
C TYR A 99 -2.70 5.78 9.02
N CYS A 100 -3.81 5.54 9.71
CA CYS A 100 -4.94 6.43 9.74
C CYS A 100 -5.17 6.92 11.18
N ALA A 101 -5.58 8.17 11.30
CA ALA A 101 -5.97 8.74 12.58
C ALA A 101 -7.22 9.59 12.42
N VAL A 102 -8.02 9.66 13.47
CA VAL A 102 -9.14 10.60 13.57
C VAL A 102 -8.82 11.64 14.63
N GLY A 103 -9.12 12.89 14.34
CA GLY A 103 -8.93 13.98 15.29
C GLY A 103 -9.65 15.26 14.87
N ASP A 104 -9.88 16.13 15.83
CA ASP A 104 -10.29 17.50 15.54
C ASP A 104 -9.09 18.29 15.01
N SER A 105 -9.38 19.37 14.30
CA SER A 105 -8.44 20.43 13.94
C SER A 105 -7.61 20.97 15.13
N THR A 106 -8.08 20.73 16.36
CA THR A 106 -7.43 21.08 17.63
C THR A 106 -6.76 19.87 18.30
N VAL A 107 -5.95 19.11 17.54
CA VAL A 107 -4.92 18.16 18.04
C VAL A 107 -5.40 17.18 19.12
N SER A 108 -6.29 16.26 18.76
CA SER A 108 -6.48 15.01 19.50
C SER A 108 -6.48 13.83 18.53
N LEU A 109 -5.30 13.28 18.23
CA LEU A 109 -5.14 12.17 17.28
C LEU A 109 -5.34 10.82 17.99
N SER A 110 -6.39 10.09 17.65
CA SER A 110 -6.57 8.69 18.00
C SER A 110 -6.32 7.84 16.76
N GLY A 111 -5.11 7.26 16.63
CA GLY A 111 -4.69 6.48 15.46
C GLY A 111 -4.63 4.96 15.69
N ARG A 112 -4.82 4.18 14.62
CA ARG A 112 -4.50 2.74 14.54
C ARG A 112 -3.69 2.47 13.27
N GLY A 113 -2.68 1.61 13.34
CA GLY A 113 -1.91 1.20 12.16
C GLY A 113 -2.65 0.16 11.33
N CYS A 114 -2.53 0.24 10.00
CA CYS A 114 -3.03 -0.76 9.06
C CYS A 114 -1.85 -1.29 8.22
N GLN A 115 -1.53 -2.57 8.36
CA GLN A 115 -0.48 -3.19 7.55
C GLN A 115 -1.08 -3.60 6.20
N ALA A 116 -0.45 -3.20 5.09
CA ALA A 116 -0.80 -3.69 3.77
C ALA A 116 -0.41 -5.18 3.68
N GLY A 117 -1.40 -6.04 3.43
CA GLY A 117 -1.23 -7.47 3.28
C GLY A 117 -0.60 -7.82 1.93
N GLN A 118 0.43 -8.64 2.03
CA GLN A 118 1.23 -9.37 1.06
C GLN A 118 0.57 -9.78 -0.27
#